data_AF-A0A358UWD6-F1
#
_entry.id   AF-A0A358UWD6-F1
#
_cell.length_a   1.000
_cell.length_b   1.000
_cell.length_c   1.000
_cell.angle_alpha   90.00
_cell.angle_beta   90.00
_cell.angle_gamma   90.00
#
_symmetry.space_group_name_H-M   'P 1'
#
loop_
_entity.id
_entity.type
_entity.pdbx_description
1 polymer ?
#
loop_
_entity_poly.entity_id
_entity_poly.type
_entity_poly.pdbx_seq_one_letter_code
_entity_poly.pdbx_strand_id
1 'polypeptide(L)'
;MKSFSITIPFIFLFSFLLPAVANGPTRSASFERAAREELRVGDLTGQKFLRTIGRGEPILPPELTDEIVSSFPEYVEKYNSYRNRLSVALEYPSSYPEKEVWRVHRAEADLHLAAYEMSKDKRGSISLIQKCLADARWALNHTIVPIGSILPEEKNPTVSDVNAEIINVVQPPEPPIPPQIQLSVEPRIVSRGQPIKIAWSVMNAEEVVLNGIDVNTEGEKIINIFEKTIVRIAARGRGGMTAKEANVEIASAAPEIFLSISPNTINPGEYAELSWNVFRGTTFILQGETIPLSGKRIIQPRVSGVIDAVAYGPGGMSQASTGIRVISQTRDCKPVSAVIYFDFNSDAVREENYNLLRKMLDALNSALGSSIRILGYTDSVGSENFNSNLSIKRANAVKNILVRRFGLPEKLIRVEGLGENKPVEPNEINGEDNPKGRSLNRRAEIYIE
;
A
#
# COMPACT_ATOMS: atom_id res chain seq x y z
N MET A 1 4.63 17.06 28.68
CA MET A 1 4.64 15.59 28.79
C MET A 1 4.04 15.03 27.52
N LYS A 2 4.87 14.63 26.55
CA LYS A 2 4.40 14.03 25.29
C LYS A 2 4.13 12.54 25.54
N SER A 3 2.86 12.15 25.50
CA SER A 3 2.43 10.76 25.49
C SER A 3 2.71 10.15 24.12
N PHE A 4 3.75 9.33 24.00
CA PHE A 4 3.91 8.45 22.86
C PHE A 4 3.11 7.17 23.14
N SER A 5 1.93 7.09 22.53
CA SER A 5 1.20 5.82 22.39
C SER A 5 1.90 5.04 21.28
N ILE A 6 2.65 4.00 21.66
CA ILE A 6 3.25 3.06 20.70
C ILE A 6 2.32 1.85 20.64
N THR A 7 1.54 1.78 19.56
CA THR A 7 0.76 0.62 19.17
C THR A 7 1.75 -0.45 18.67
N ILE A 8 1.99 -1.48 19.48
CA ILE A 8 2.79 -2.66 19.10
C ILE A 8 1.88 -3.53 18.21
N PRO A 9 2.27 -3.90 16.98
CA PRO A 9 1.45 -4.75 16.15
C PRO A 9 1.38 -6.14 16.79
N PHE A 10 0.15 -6.57 17.07
CA PHE A 10 -0.22 -7.93 17.43
C PHE A 10 0.35 -8.88 16.36
N ILE A 11 1.31 -9.71 16.76
CA ILE A 11 1.87 -10.78 15.93
C ILE A 11 0.69 -11.68 15.50
N PHE A 12 0.52 -11.82 14.19
CA PHE A 12 -0.39 -12.78 13.58
C PHE A 12 -0.03 -14.19 14.08
N LEU A 13 -0.82 -14.71 15.03
CA LEU A 13 -1.01 -16.15 15.16
C LEU A 13 -1.66 -16.61 13.85
N PHE A 14 -0.87 -17.25 13.00
CA PHE A 14 -1.40 -18.10 11.94
C PHE A 14 -2.24 -19.20 12.59
N SER A 15 -3.56 -19.00 12.61
CA SER A 15 -4.52 -20.09 12.73
C SER A 15 -4.44 -20.94 11.47
N PHE A 16 -3.56 -21.93 11.47
CA PHE A 16 -3.88 -23.17 10.78
C PHE A 16 -4.77 -23.98 11.72
N LEU A 17 -6.01 -24.24 11.29
CA LEU A 17 -6.78 -25.39 11.78
C LEU A 17 -5.91 -26.64 11.52
N LEU A 18 -5.21 -27.11 12.55
CA LEU A 18 -4.71 -28.47 12.56
C LEU A 18 -5.91 -29.39 12.81
N PRO A 19 -6.11 -30.45 12.00
CA PRO A 19 -7.05 -31.49 12.36
C PRO A 19 -6.59 -32.11 13.67
N ALA A 20 -7.55 -32.52 14.50
CA ALA A 20 -7.28 -33.30 15.70
C ALA A 20 -6.49 -34.56 15.28
N VAL A 21 -5.20 -34.59 15.59
CA VAL A 21 -4.39 -35.81 15.47
C VAL A 21 -4.19 -36.39 16.86
N ALA A 22 -4.76 -37.57 17.00
CA ALA A 22 -4.66 -38.45 18.13
C ALA A 22 -3.23 -39.00 18.30
N ASN A 23 -2.78 -39.06 19.56
CA ASN A 23 -1.87 -40.04 20.13
C ASN A 23 -0.66 -40.48 19.28
N GLY A 24 0.28 -39.57 19.01
CA GLY A 24 1.69 -39.89 18.70
C GLY A 24 2.56 -39.85 19.98
N PRO A 25 3.77 -40.43 19.97
CA PRO A 25 4.68 -40.41 21.12
C PRO A 25 5.02 -38.96 21.49
N THR A 26 4.59 -38.54 22.68
CA THR A 26 4.69 -37.15 23.14
C THR A 26 6.13 -36.80 23.48
N ARG A 27 6.61 -35.66 22.97
CA ARG A 27 7.98 -35.13 23.17
C ARG A 27 8.16 -34.49 24.56
N SER A 28 7.35 -34.91 25.52
CA SER A 28 6.94 -34.10 26.67
C SER A 28 8.09 -33.76 27.62
N ALA A 29 9.02 -34.68 27.93
CA ALA A 29 10.02 -34.44 28.98
C ALA A 29 10.97 -33.26 28.70
N SER A 30 11.45 -33.12 27.45
CA SER A 30 12.34 -32.01 27.05
C SER A 30 11.58 -30.67 26.98
N PHE A 31 10.36 -30.69 26.45
CA PHE A 31 9.49 -29.51 26.38
C PHE A 31 8.95 -29.08 27.76
N GLU A 32 8.69 -30.02 28.67
CA GLU A 32 8.32 -29.75 30.07
C GLU A 32 9.46 -29.17 30.87
N ARG A 33 10.71 -29.49 30.53
CA ARG A 33 11.90 -28.86 31.12
C ARG A 33 12.04 -27.42 30.64
N ALA A 34 11.94 -27.17 29.34
CA ALA A 34 11.96 -25.81 28.78
C ALA A 34 10.81 -24.95 29.35
N ALA A 35 9.60 -25.51 29.42
CA ALA A 35 8.42 -24.85 30.00
C ALA A 35 8.53 -24.58 31.51
N ARG A 36 9.41 -25.29 32.24
CA ARG A 36 9.73 -25.01 33.65
C ARG A 36 10.73 -23.87 33.80
N GLU A 37 11.65 -23.71 32.85
CA GLU A 37 12.58 -22.58 32.82
C GLU A 37 11.82 -21.25 32.63
N GLU A 38 10.82 -21.24 31.73
CA GLU A 38 9.90 -20.10 31.53
C GLU A 38 9.11 -19.74 32.80
N LEU A 39 8.71 -20.75 33.59
CA LEU A 39 8.01 -20.52 34.85
C LEU A 39 8.89 -19.79 35.87
N ARG A 40 10.21 -20.06 35.87
CA ARG A 40 11.18 -19.41 36.77
C ARG A 40 11.38 -17.93 36.42
N VAL A 41 11.18 -17.54 35.16
CA VAL A 41 11.23 -16.14 34.70
C VAL A 41 9.85 -15.45 34.70
N GLY A 42 8.79 -16.17 35.07
CA GLY A 42 7.44 -15.62 35.24
C GLY A 42 6.64 -15.48 33.94
N ASP A 43 7.08 -16.10 32.83
CA ASP A 43 6.38 -16.00 31.56
C ASP A 43 5.42 -17.17 31.29
N LEU A 44 4.17 -16.95 31.68
CA LEU A 44 3.07 -17.89 31.47
C LEU A 44 2.68 -18.06 29.99
N THR A 45 3.04 -17.10 29.12
CA THR A 45 2.71 -17.16 27.68
C THR A 45 3.68 -18.09 26.95
N GLY A 46 4.99 -17.92 27.16
CA GLY A 46 6.03 -18.84 26.66
C GLY A 46 5.81 -20.28 27.13
N GLN A 47 5.42 -20.45 28.40
CA GLN A 47 5.07 -21.76 28.95
C GLN A 47 3.89 -22.42 28.21
N LYS A 48 2.80 -21.67 27.96
CA LYS A 48 1.63 -22.20 27.24
C LYS A 48 1.99 -22.54 25.80
N PHE A 49 2.81 -21.72 25.13
CA PHE A 49 3.31 -21.97 23.79
C PHE A 49 4.10 -23.28 23.72
N LEU A 50 5.14 -23.45 24.54
CA LEU A 50 5.97 -24.66 24.57
C LEU A 50 5.17 -25.93 24.88
N ARG A 51 4.20 -25.86 25.80
CA ARG A 51 3.30 -26.97 26.11
C ARG A 51 2.36 -27.33 24.96
N THR A 52 2.03 -26.36 24.11
CA THR A 52 1.16 -26.57 22.95
C THR A 52 1.92 -27.28 21.84
N ILE A 53 3.12 -26.81 21.50
CA ILE A 53 3.94 -27.42 20.44
C ILE A 53 4.51 -28.79 20.85
N GLY A 54 4.81 -29.00 22.13
CA GLY A 54 5.33 -30.28 22.64
C GLY A 54 4.34 -31.45 22.63
N ARG A 55 3.06 -31.20 22.28
CA ARG A 55 1.99 -32.21 22.13
C ARG A 55 1.83 -32.74 20.70
N GLY A 56 2.50 -32.14 19.71
CA GLY A 56 2.42 -32.54 18.29
C GLY A 56 3.66 -33.28 17.78
N GLU A 57 3.76 -33.45 16.47
CA GLU A 57 4.96 -33.96 15.76
C GLU A 57 6.09 -32.93 15.70
N PRO A 58 7.38 -33.34 15.66
CA PRO A 58 8.52 -32.43 15.50
C PRO A 58 8.30 -31.36 14.44
N ILE A 59 8.49 -30.10 14.81
CA ILE A 59 8.36 -28.96 13.92
C ILE A 59 9.63 -28.13 13.97
N LEU A 60 10.09 -27.73 12.78
CA LEU A 60 11.23 -26.84 12.69
C LEU A 60 10.87 -25.50 13.36
N PRO A 61 11.77 -24.93 14.20
CA PRO A 61 11.61 -23.59 14.76
C PRO A 61 11.30 -22.54 13.68
N PRO A 62 10.63 -21.42 13.99
CA PRO A 62 10.27 -20.42 12.99
C PRO A 62 11.51 -19.73 12.40
N GLU A 63 11.36 -19.17 11.21
CA GLU A 63 12.33 -18.21 10.67
C GLU A 63 12.21 -16.88 11.44
N LEU A 64 13.35 -16.21 11.64
CA LEU A 64 13.37 -14.92 12.32
C LEU A 64 12.97 -13.82 11.33
N THR A 65 12.11 -12.89 11.77
CA THR A 65 11.71 -11.73 10.96
C THR A 65 12.86 -10.73 10.82
N ASP A 66 12.82 -9.88 9.79
CA ASP A 66 13.82 -8.83 9.57
C ASP A 66 13.99 -7.91 10.80
N GLU A 67 12.91 -7.66 11.54
CA GLU A 67 12.90 -6.88 12.78
C GLU A 67 13.70 -7.56 13.90
N ILE A 68 13.55 -8.88 14.06
CA ILE A 68 14.35 -9.67 15.01
C ILE A 68 15.81 -9.71 14.57
N VAL A 69 16.06 -9.89 13.27
CA VAL A 69 17.40 -9.94 12.70
C VAL A 69 18.17 -8.64 12.98
N SER A 70 17.50 -7.50 12.85
CA SER A 70 18.09 -6.20 13.17
C SER A 70 18.34 -6.00 14.68
N SER A 71 17.51 -6.60 15.54
CA SER A 71 17.55 -6.36 16.99
C SER A 71 18.52 -7.30 17.71
N PHE A 72 18.81 -8.48 17.15
CA PHE A 72 19.67 -9.51 17.75
C PHE A 72 20.73 -10.08 16.78
N PRO A 73 21.49 -9.23 16.07
CA PRO A 73 22.37 -9.69 14.98
C PRO A 73 23.43 -10.72 15.42
N GLU A 74 23.92 -10.64 16.66
CA GLU A 74 24.93 -11.56 17.21
C GLU A 74 24.39 -13.00 17.42
N TYR A 75 23.08 -13.16 17.57
CA TYR A 75 22.44 -14.45 17.89
C TYR A 75 21.80 -15.12 16.67
N VAL A 76 21.45 -14.32 15.65
CA VAL A 76 20.79 -14.77 14.42
C VAL A 76 21.62 -15.81 13.68
N GLU A 77 22.91 -15.58 13.51
CA GLU A 77 23.80 -16.51 12.80
C GLU A 77 23.88 -17.86 13.51
N LYS A 78 24.01 -17.86 14.85
CA LYS A 78 24.05 -19.08 15.68
C LYS A 78 22.70 -19.81 15.62
N TYR A 79 21.60 -19.08 15.77
CA TYR A 79 20.25 -19.63 15.68
C TYR A 79 20.01 -20.30 14.31
N ASN A 80 20.29 -19.61 13.21
CA ASN A 80 20.10 -20.14 11.85
C ASN A 80 21.00 -21.35 11.60
N SER A 81 22.26 -21.32 12.04
CA SER A 81 23.18 -22.47 11.96
C SER A 81 22.63 -23.70 12.69
N TYR A 82 22.13 -23.54 13.92
CA TYR A 82 21.59 -24.65 14.70
C TYR A 82 20.23 -25.13 14.18
N ARG A 83 19.39 -24.21 13.71
CA ARG A 83 18.11 -24.52 13.05
C ARG A 83 18.33 -25.36 11.79
N ASN A 84 19.30 -25.00 10.95
CA ASN A 84 19.63 -25.79 9.75
C ASN A 84 20.13 -27.19 10.12
N ARG A 85 20.98 -27.31 11.13
CA ARG A 85 21.43 -28.62 11.65
C ARG A 85 20.28 -29.45 12.21
N LEU A 86 19.34 -28.82 12.92
CA LEU A 86 18.14 -29.48 13.42
C LEU A 86 17.23 -29.94 12.27
N SER A 87 17.07 -29.14 11.21
CA SER A 87 16.29 -29.53 10.02
C SER A 87 16.79 -30.84 9.42
N VAL A 88 18.10 -30.98 9.26
CA VAL A 88 18.72 -32.23 8.76
C VAL A 88 18.45 -33.40 9.72
N ALA A 89 18.55 -33.18 11.03
CA ALA A 89 18.27 -34.24 12.01
C ALA A 89 16.79 -34.67 11.99
N LEU A 90 15.84 -33.74 11.82
CA LEU A 90 14.42 -34.06 11.73
C LEU A 90 14.05 -34.76 10.41
N GLU A 91 14.75 -34.44 9.31
CA GLU A 91 14.53 -35.04 8.00
C GLU A 91 15.10 -36.46 7.90
N TYR A 92 16.18 -36.76 8.62
CA TYR A 92 16.86 -38.06 8.59
C TYR A 92 16.93 -38.71 9.99
N PRO A 93 15.81 -39.14 10.59
CA PRO A 93 15.78 -39.68 11.94
C PRO A 93 16.55 -41.02 12.10
N SER A 94 16.83 -41.72 11.00
CA SER A 94 17.66 -42.93 10.98
C SER A 94 19.17 -42.65 11.09
N SER A 95 19.59 -41.38 11.02
CA SER A 95 21.01 -40.98 11.07
C SER A 95 21.61 -40.95 12.48
N TYR A 96 20.81 -41.18 13.52
CA TYR A 96 21.25 -41.23 14.92
C TYR A 96 20.54 -42.35 15.70
N PRO A 97 21.17 -42.89 16.77
CA PRO A 97 20.58 -43.94 17.58
C PRO A 97 19.26 -43.49 18.22
N GLU A 98 18.27 -44.39 18.31
CA GLU A 98 16.96 -44.11 18.94
C GLU A 98 17.09 -43.56 20.37
N LYS A 99 18.09 -44.03 21.12
CA LYS A 99 18.42 -43.52 22.46
C LYS A 99 18.89 -42.06 22.51
N GLU A 100 19.21 -41.44 21.37
CA GLU A 100 19.68 -40.05 21.25
C GLU A 100 18.59 -39.10 20.71
N VAL A 101 17.40 -39.62 20.37
CA VAL A 101 16.24 -38.83 19.88
C VAL A 101 15.89 -37.68 20.84
N TRP A 102 16.02 -37.90 22.16
CA TRP A 102 15.73 -36.87 23.16
C TRP A 102 16.61 -35.62 23.01
N ARG A 103 17.82 -35.73 22.43
CA ARG A 103 18.71 -34.60 22.16
C ARG A 103 18.20 -33.75 21.01
N VAL A 104 17.63 -34.37 19.98
CA VAL A 104 16.99 -33.65 18.86
C VAL A 104 15.79 -32.88 19.39
N HIS A 105 14.94 -33.51 20.19
CA HIS A 105 13.79 -32.84 20.83
C HIS A 105 14.22 -31.75 21.82
N ARG A 106 15.37 -31.90 22.49
CA ARG A 106 15.94 -30.85 23.35
C ARG A 106 16.39 -29.65 22.53
N ALA A 107 17.18 -29.87 21.47
CA ALA A 107 17.61 -28.81 20.57
C ALA A 107 16.43 -28.06 19.93
N GLU A 108 15.38 -28.80 19.56
CA GLU A 108 14.13 -28.23 19.06
C GLU A 108 13.48 -27.30 20.09
N ALA A 109 13.27 -27.78 21.32
CA ALA A 109 12.66 -26.98 22.38
C ALA A 109 13.47 -25.71 22.70
N ASP A 110 14.80 -25.83 22.80
CA ASP A 110 15.69 -24.72 23.12
C ASP A 110 15.71 -23.67 21.99
N LEU A 111 15.63 -24.08 20.72
CA LEU A 111 15.54 -23.15 19.59
C LEU A 111 14.18 -22.45 19.50
N HIS A 112 13.06 -23.15 19.70
CA HIS A 112 11.74 -22.50 19.78
C HIS A 112 11.72 -21.45 20.90
N LEU A 113 12.37 -21.74 22.03
CA LEU A 113 12.44 -20.81 23.14
C LEU A 113 13.33 -19.60 22.84
N ALA A 114 14.48 -19.81 22.20
CA ALA A 114 15.35 -18.72 21.76
C ALA A 114 14.63 -17.77 20.78
N ALA A 115 13.90 -18.31 19.80
CA ALA A 115 13.12 -17.51 18.84
C ALA A 115 11.98 -16.74 19.52
N TYR A 116 11.31 -17.38 20.47
CA TYR A 116 10.25 -16.77 21.25
C TYR A 116 10.76 -15.63 22.14
N GLU A 117 11.92 -15.79 22.79
CA GLU A 117 12.54 -14.71 23.57
C GLU A 117 13.00 -13.55 22.68
N MET A 118 13.56 -13.83 21.50
CA MET A 118 13.96 -12.79 20.55
C MET A 118 12.75 -12.02 19.98
N SER A 119 11.57 -12.65 19.85
CA SER A 119 10.36 -11.98 19.37
C SER A 119 9.77 -10.98 20.38
N LYS A 120 10.22 -11.01 21.64
CA LYS A 120 9.86 -10.03 22.67
C LYS A 120 10.66 -8.72 22.56
N ASP A 121 11.57 -8.60 21.58
CA ASP A 121 12.44 -7.44 21.38
C ASP A 121 13.14 -7.01 22.69
N LYS A 122 13.11 -5.73 23.09
CA LYS A 122 13.76 -5.21 24.31
C LYS A 122 13.27 -5.84 25.63
N ARG A 123 12.23 -6.67 25.59
CA ARG A 123 11.69 -7.39 26.75
C ARG A 123 12.16 -8.84 26.85
N GLY A 124 12.92 -9.34 25.86
CA GLY A 124 13.49 -10.67 25.85
C GLY A 124 14.68 -10.81 26.80
N SER A 125 14.85 -11.99 27.40
CA SER A 125 15.96 -12.28 28.32
C SER A 125 17.20 -12.72 27.55
N ILE A 126 18.19 -11.84 27.40
CA ILE A 126 19.46 -12.12 26.70
C ILE A 126 20.18 -13.33 27.33
N SER A 127 20.21 -13.41 28.66
CA SER A 127 20.82 -14.55 29.36
C SER A 127 20.12 -15.88 29.05
N LEU A 128 18.81 -15.85 28.82
CA LEU A 128 18.04 -17.04 28.48
C LEU A 128 18.26 -17.42 27.01
N ILE A 129 18.27 -16.45 26.10
CA ILE A 129 18.63 -16.65 24.68
C ILE A 129 20.02 -17.32 24.57
N GLN A 130 21.02 -16.80 25.28
CA GLN A 130 22.37 -17.36 25.28
C GLN A 130 22.41 -18.80 25.82
N LYS A 131 21.70 -19.06 26.92
CA LYS A 131 21.60 -20.39 27.53
C LYS A 131 20.92 -21.39 26.59
N CYS A 132 19.81 -21.02 25.98
CA CYS A 132 19.08 -21.86 25.02
C CYS A 132 19.94 -22.19 23.79
N LEU A 133 20.64 -21.20 23.23
CA LEU A 133 21.54 -21.44 22.09
C LEU A 133 22.74 -22.34 22.47
N ALA A 134 23.27 -22.21 23.69
CA ALA A 134 24.34 -23.08 24.18
C ALA A 134 23.86 -24.52 24.40
N ASP A 135 22.68 -24.70 24.98
CA ASP A 135 22.08 -26.02 25.20
C ASP A 135 21.69 -26.70 23.88
N ALA A 136 21.16 -25.94 22.91
CA ALA A 136 20.87 -26.42 21.56
C ALA A 136 22.16 -26.86 20.84
N ARG A 137 23.23 -26.06 20.92
CA ARG A 137 24.56 -26.42 20.39
C ARG A 137 25.08 -27.70 21.03
N TRP A 138 25.02 -27.80 22.36
CA TRP A 138 25.47 -28.98 23.09
C TRP A 138 24.68 -30.21 22.66
N ALA A 139 23.36 -30.12 22.59
CA ALA A 139 22.51 -31.22 22.16
C ALA A 139 22.88 -31.67 20.74
N LEU A 140 22.90 -30.76 19.76
CA LEU A 140 23.19 -31.04 18.36
C LEU A 140 24.61 -31.56 18.13
N ASN A 141 25.60 -31.12 18.91
CA ASN A 141 26.98 -31.63 18.81
C ASN A 141 27.14 -33.07 19.29
N HIS A 142 26.20 -33.57 20.09
CA HIS A 142 26.21 -34.95 20.58
C HIS A 142 25.29 -35.88 19.78
N THR A 143 24.37 -35.34 18.97
CA THR A 143 23.49 -36.12 18.07
C THR A 143 23.97 -36.16 16.62
N ILE A 144 24.63 -35.09 16.16
CA ILE A 144 25.02 -34.93 14.76
C ILE A 144 26.55 -34.97 14.70
N VAL A 145 27.10 -36.10 14.26
CA VAL A 145 28.52 -36.17 13.88
C VAL A 145 28.71 -35.18 12.72
N PRO A 146 29.73 -34.31 12.74
CA PRO A 146 30.06 -33.48 11.59
C PRO A 146 30.33 -34.39 10.39
N ILE A 147 29.76 -34.08 9.22
CA ILE A 147 30.30 -34.57 7.96
C ILE A 147 31.70 -33.93 7.82
N GLY A 148 32.71 -34.61 8.38
CA GLY A 148 34.07 -34.07 8.54
C GLY A 148 35.01 -34.85 9.46
N SER A 149 34.57 -35.88 10.19
CA SER A 149 35.45 -36.68 11.06
C SER A 149 35.55 -38.15 10.62
N ILE A 150 36.23 -38.39 9.51
CA ILE A 150 37.10 -39.56 9.36
C ILE A 150 38.50 -39.01 9.08
N LEU A 151 39.21 -38.64 10.14
CA LEU A 151 40.67 -38.61 10.18
C LEU A 151 41.09 -39.17 11.55
N PRO A 152 42.07 -40.08 11.60
CA PRO A 152 42.39 -40.85 12.80
C PRO A 152 43.06 -39.98 13.88
N GLU A 153 42.88 -40.38 15.15
CA GLU A 153 43.55 -39.78 16.31
C GLU A 153 45.07 -39.69 16.13
N GLU A 154 45.62 -38.48 16.13
CA GLU A 154 47.03 -38.26 16.46
C GLU A 154 47.21 -38.44 17.98
N LYS A 155 47.82 -39.56 18.38
CA LYS A 155 48.48 -39.67 19.69
C LYS A 155 49.82 -38.94 19.62
N ASN A 156 49.97 -37.90 20.44
CA ASN A 156 51.26 -37.25 20.68
C ASN A 156 52.24 -38.19 21.43
N PRO A 157 53.56 -37.99 21.25
CA PRO A 157 54.56 -39.04 21.29
C PRO A 157 55.04 -39.37 22.70
N THR A 158 55.53 -40.61 22.85
CA THR A 158 56.55 -40.93 23.86
C THR A 158 57.88 -41.10 23.14
N VAL A 159 58.89 -40.42 23.65
CA VAL A 159 60.27 -40.46 23.16
C VAL A 159 60.85 -41.85 23.38
N SER A 160 61.28 -42.52 22.30
CA SER A 160 62.49 -43.34 22.27
C SER A 160 62.80 -43.79 20.83
N ASP A 161 64.00 -43.41 20.40
CA ASP A 161 64.93 -44.20 19.58
C ASP A 161 64.71 -44.42 18.06
N VAL A 162 65.51 -43.63 17.31
CA VAL A 162 66.33 -43.93 16.11
C VAL A 162 65.75 -44.58 14.84
N ASN A 163 65.81 -43.79 13.76
CA ASN A 163 66.56 -43.97 12.49
C ASN A 163 65.76 -43.62 11.24
N ALA A 164 66.36 -42.78 10.40
CA ALA A 164 65.76 -42.15 9.23
C ALA A 164 65.88 -43.03 7.98
N GLU A 165 64.77 -43.18 7.24
CA GLU A 165 64.76 -43.49 5.81
C GLU A 165 63.68 -42.64 5.11
N ILE A 166 64.06 -42.03 3.99
CA ILE A 166 63.28 -41.05 3.23
C ILE A 166 62.23 -41.77 2.38
N ILE A 167 60.93 -41.54 2.65
CA ILE A 167 59.80 -42.03 1.84
C ILE A 167 59.28 -40.87 0.97
N ASN A 168 59.19 -41.10 -0.34
CA ASN A 168 58.55 -40.18 -1.30
C ASN A 168 57.06 -40.01 -0.94
N VAL A 169 56.67 -38.81 -0.51
CA VAL A 169 55.27 -38.49 -0.17
C VAL A 169 54.50 -38.22 -1.47
N VAL A 170 53.67 -39.18 -1.88
CA VAL A 170 52.62 -38.96 -2.89
C VAL A 170 51.60 -38.00 -2.27
N GLN A 171 51.34 -36.84 -2.89
CA GLN A 171 50.33 -35.91 -2.42
C GLN A 171 48.96 -36.61 -2.39
N PRO A 172 48.17 -36.48 -1.30
CA PRO A 172 46.83 -37.04 -1.24
C PRO A 172 45.96 -36.44 -2.37
N PRO A 173 45.08 -37.25 -3.01
CA PRO A 173 44.24 -36.77 -4.11
C PRO A 173 43.36 -35.60 -3.63
N GLU A 174 43.22 -34.57 -4.47
CA GLU A 174 42.36 -33.42 -4.17
C GLU A 174 40.92 -33.89 -3.87
N PRO A 175 40.25 -33.27 -2.88
CA PRO A 175 38.89 -33.65 -2.52
C PRO A 175 37.94 -33.40 -3.70
N PRO A 176 36.98 -34.32 -3.96
CA PRO A 176 36.07 -34.19 -5.09
C PRO A 176 35.14 -32.97 -4.93
N ILE A 177 34.96 -32.21 -6.02
CA ILE A 177 34.13 -31.00 -6.05
C ILE A 177 32.63 -31.38 -6.04
N PRO A 178 31.78 -30.75 -5.21
CA PRO A 178 30.35 -31.01 -5.21
C PRO A 178 29.67 -30.58 -6.52
N PRO A 179 28.51 -31.16 -6.87
CA PRO A 179 27.74 -30.76 -8.04
C PRO A 179 27.38 -29.27 -8.02
N GLN A 180 27.52 -28.58 -9.16
CA GLN A 180 27.12 -27.19 -9.32
C GLN A 180 25.92 -27.09 -10.25
N ILE A 181 24.80 -26.58 -9.74
CA ILE A 181 23.54 -26.49 -10.48
C ILE A 181 23.26 -25.05 -10.94
N GLN A 182 23.02 -24.87 -12.23
CA GLN A 182 22.35 -23.71 -12.80
C GLN A 182 20.92 -24.13 -13.19
N LEU A 183 19.91 -23.44 -12.66
CA LEU A 183 18.49 -23.67 -12.95
C LEU A 183 17.85 -22.34 -13.34
N SER A 184 17.23 -22.29 -14.52
CA SER A 184 16.38 -21.21 -14.98
C SER A 184 14.94 -21.69 -15.17
N VAL A 185 13.99 -20.88 -14.71
CA VAL A 185 12.54 -21.13 -14.87
C VAL A 185 11.89 -19.82 -15.29
N GLU A 186 11.37 -19.78 -16.52
CA GLU A 186 10.83 -18.57 -17.14
C GLU A 186 9.55 -18.85 -17.94
N PRO A 187 8.48 -18.04 -17.76
CA PRO A 187 8.30 -17.01 -16.73
C PRO A 187 7.97 -17.62 -15.35
N ARG A 188 8.29 -16.89 -14.26
CA ARG A 188 8.01 -17.33 -12.87
C ARG A 188 6.57 -17.08 -12.41
N ILE A 189 5.81 -16.28 -13.16
CA ILE A 189 4.40 -15.97 -12.89
C ILE A 189 3.62 -16.18 -14.19
N VAL A 190 2.58 -17.02 -14.16
CA VAL A 190 1.82 -17.44 -15.34
C VAL A 190 0.32 -17.48 -15.10
N SER A 191 -0.48 -17.24 -16.13
CA SER A 191 -1.92 -17.57 -16.09
C SER A 191 -2.13 -19.08 -16.13
N ARG A 192 -3.23 -19.56 -15.56
CA ARG A 192 -3.58 -20.98 -15.54
C ARG A 192 -3.56 -21.59 -16.95
N GLY A 193 -2.81 -22.67 -17.10
CA GLY A 193 -2.63 -23.41 -18.35
C GLY A 193 -1.52 -22.89 -19.26
N GLN A 194 -0.86 -21.78 -18.93
CA GLN A 194 0.26 -21.27 -19.71
C GLN A 194 1.54 -22.10 -19.49
N PRO A 195 2.37 -22.26 -20.53
CA PRO A 195 3.64 -22.95 -20.44
C PRO A 195 4.70 -22.12 -19.70
N ILE A 196 5.61 -22.84 -19.04
CA ILE A 196 6.91 -22.31 -18.60
C ILE A 196 8.03 -23.10 -19.26
N LYS A 197 9.18 -22.46 -19.44
CA LYS A 197 10.43 -23.11 -19.82
C LYS A 197 11.29 -23.31 -18.58
N ILE A 198 11.71 -24.56 -18.38
CA ILE A 198 12.69 -24.97 -17.38
C ILE A 198 13.98 -25.28 -18.15
N ALA A 199 15.10 -24.69 -17.78
CA ALA A 199 16.41 -24.98 -18.35
C ALA A 199 17.42 -25.23 -17.24
N TRP A 200 18.30 -26.21 -17.42
CA TRP A 200 19.31 -26.55 -16.41
C TRP A 200 20.66 -26.89 -17.04
N SER A 201 21.72 -26.64 -16.26
CA SER A 201 23.08 -27.11 -16.52
C SER A 201 23.73 -27.49 -15.19
N VAL A 202 24.29 -28.69 -15.11
CA VAL A 202 24.86 -29.27 -13.91
C VAL A 202 26.28 -29.74 -14.19
N MET A 203 27.23 -29.25 -13.40
CA MET A 203 28.64 -29.69 -13.44
C MET A 203 28.96 -30.61 -12.26
N ASN A 204 29.96 -31.47 -12.40
CA ASN A 204 30.44 -32.40 -11.35
C ASN A 204 29.38 -33.37 -10.80
N ALA A 205 28.40 -33.75 -11.63
CA ALA A 205 27.34 -34.70 -11.29
C ALA A 205 27.46 -35.99 -12.11
N GLU A 206 27.13 -37.10 -11.47
CA GLU A 206 26.95 -38.43 -12.06
C GLU A 206 25.45 -38.72 -12.27
N GLU A 207 24.59 -38.18 -11.40
CA GLU A 207 23.14 -38.33 -11.45
C GLU A 207 22.48 -36.96 -11.30
N VAL A 208 21.45 -36.68 -12.11
CA VAL A 208 20.64 -35.46 -12.03
C VAL A 208 19.17 -35.82 -12.11
N VAL A 209 18.39 -35.30 -11.17
CA VAL A 209 16.95 -35.57 -11.00
C VAL A 209 16.19 -34.26 -11.06
N LEU A 210 15.25 -34.12 -12.00
CA LEU A 210 14.34 -32.98 -12.12
C LEU A 210 12.91 -33.42 -11.76
N ASN A 211 12.34 -32.82 -10.71
CA ASN A 211 11.02 -33.16 -10.17
C ASN A 211 10.84 -34.67 -9.90
N GLY A 212 11.89 -35.35 -9.45
CA GLY A 212 11.87 -36.80 -9.19
C GLY A 212 12.11 -37.69 -10.43
N ILE A 213 12.42 -37.11 -11.59
CA ILE A 213 12.69 -37.84 -12.84
C ILE A 213 14.15 -37.65 -13.24
N ASP A 214 14.84 -38.73 -13.57
CA ASP A 214 16.23 -38.68 -14.06
C ASP A 214 16.33 -37.91 -15.38
N VAL A 215 17.31 -37.02 -15.46
CA VAL A 215 17.58 -36.18 -16.63
C VAL A 215 19.08 -36.09 -16.90
N ASN A 216 19.44 -35.66 -18.11
CA ASN A 216 20.83 -35.35 -18.47
C ASN A 216 21.37 -34.16 -17.65
N THR A 217 22.69 -34.00 -17.62
CA THR A 217 23.37 -32.88 -16.94
C THR A 217 23.01 -31.51 -17.51
N GLU A 218 22.54 -31.44 -18.75
CA GLU A 218 21.97 -30.24 -19.36
C GLU A 218 20.68 -30.57 -20.09
N GLY A 219 19.77 -29.61 -20.15
CA GLY A 219 18.53 -29.77 -20.90
C GLY A 219 17.53 -28.65 -20.70
N GLU A 220 16.43 -28.76 -21.46
CA GLU A 220 15.28 -27.88 -21.35
C GLU A 220 13.98 -28.68 -21.37
N LYS A 221 12.96 -28.18 -20.67
CA LYS A 221 11.63 -28.77 -20.62
C LYS A 221 10.56 -27.69 -20.58
N ILE A 222 9.52 -27.85 -21.40
CA ILE A 222 8.35 -26.98 -21.38
C ILE A 222 7.19 -27.71 -20.72
N ILE A 223 6.54 -27.10 -19.73
CA ILE A 223 5.38 -27.66 -19.03
C ILE A 223 4.29 -26.61 -18.85
N ASN A 224 3.03 -27.01 -18.97
CA ASN A 224 1.88 -26.15 -18.66
C ASN A 224 1.57 -26.16 -17.17
N ILE A 225 1.33 -24.98 -16.59
CA ILE A 225 1.13 -24.82 -15.15
C ILE A 225 -0.34 -24.50 -14.85
N PHE A 226 -0.99 -25.36 -14.07
CA PHE A 226 -2.41 -25.22 -13.72
C PHE A 226 -2.65 -24.80 -12.28
N GLU A 227 -1.61 -24.86 -11.45
CA GLU A 227 -1.61 -24.55 -10.03
C GLU A 227 -0.20 -24.10 -9.60
N LYS A 228 -0.03 -23.69 -8.35
CA LYS A 228 1.29 -23.29 -7.83
C LYS A 228 2.24 -24.49 -7.88
N THR A 229 3.37 -24.33 -8.54
CA THR A 229 4.34 -25.42 -8.79
C THR A 229 5.72 -25.04 -8.28
N ILE A 230 6.40 -26.00 -7.66
CA ILE A 230 7.82 -25.89 -7.27
C ILE A 230 8.62 -26.79 -8.19
N VAL A 231 9.56 -26.21 -8.95
CA VAL A 231 10.52 -26.96 -9.76
C VAL A 231 11.72 -27.29 -8.89
N ARG A 232 12.02 -28.58 -8.70
CA ARG A 232 13.14 -29.07 -7.89
C ARG A 232 14.13 -29.81 -8.77
N ILE A 233 15.41 -29.47 -8.66
CA ILE A 233 16.50 -30.21 -9.30
C ILE A 233 17.51 -30.63 -8.24
N ALA A 234 17.89 -31.91 -8.25
CA ALA A 234 18.91 -32.47 -7.38
C ALA A 234 20.00 -33.12 -8.24
N ALA A 235 21.24 -33.02 -7.79
CA ALA A 235 22.39 -33.61 -8.46
C ALA A 235 23.28 -34.32 -7.44
N ARG A 236 23.81 -35.48 -7.82
CA ARG A 236 24.74 -36.28 -7.02
C ARG A 236 26.00 -36.54 -7.82
N GLY A 237 27.15 -36.41 -7.19
CA GLY A 237 28.44 -36.79 -7.74
C GLY A 237 29.44 -37.13 -6.65
N ARG A 238 30.70 -37.34 -7.02
CA ARG A 238 31.77 -37.73 -6.08
C ARG A 238 31.99 -36.75 -4.93
N GLY A 239 31.68 -35.47 -5.15
CA GLY A 239 31.76 -34.42 -4.12
C GLY A 239 30.53 -34.28 -3.24
N GLY A 240 29.52 -35.16 -3.38
CA GLY A 240 28.30 -35.14 -2.58
C GLY A 240 27.04 -34.81 -3.39
N MET A 241 26.03 -34.28 -2.71
CA MET A 241 24.72 -33.94 -3.29
C MET A 241 24.48 -32.43 -3.23
N THR A 242 23.78 -31.88 -4.21
CA THR A 242 23.33 -30.48 -4.24
C THR A 242 21.93 -30.42 -4.82
N ALA A 243 21.10 -29.49 -4.34
CA ALA A 243 19.75 -29.28 -4.86
C ALA A 243 19.45 -27.78 -5.04
N LYS A 244 18.55 -27.46 -5.97
CA LYS A 244 17.98 -26.12 -6.16
C LYS A 244 16.49 -26.21 -6.42
N GLU A 245 15.78 -25.15 -6.04
CA GLU A 245 14.36 -25.00 -6.28
C GLU A 245 14.03 -23.67 -6.94
N ALA A 246 12.95 -23.64 -7.72
CA ALA A 246 12.35 -22.44 -8.26
C ALA A 246 10.83 -22.50 -8.14
N ASN A 247 10.25 -21.47 -7.52
CA ASN A 247 8.81 -21.32 -7.38
C ASN A 247 8.20 -20.71 -8.65
N VAL A 248 7.05 -21.25 -9.03
CA VAL A 248 6.21 -20.77 -10.13
C VAL A 248 4.83 -20.46 -9.58
N GLU A 249 4.39 -19.22 -9.76
CA GLU A 249 3.13 -18.72 -9.23
C GLU A 249 2.08 -18.56 -10.33
N ILE A 250 0.81 -18.70 -9.93
CA ILE A 250 -0.31 -18.39 -10.80
C ILE A 250 -0.67 -16.91 -10.65
N ALA A 251 -0.66 -16.19 -11.76
CA ALA A 251 -1.17 -14.82 -11.82
C ALA A 251 -2.63 -14.79 -11.34
N SER A 252 -2.87 -14.07 -10.25
CA SER A 252 -4.22 -13.80 -9.78
C SER A 252 -4.83 -12.66 -10.59
N ALA A 253 -6.11 -12.73 -10.91
CA ALA A 253 -6.78 -11.64 -11.61
C ALA A 253 -7.01 -10.44 -10.69
N ALA A 254 -6.87 -9.24 -11.22
CA ALA A 254 -7.12 -8.00 -10.49
C ALA A 254 -8.58 -7.93 -9.98
N PRO A 255 -8.84 -7.16 -8.91
CA PRO A 255 -10.19 -6.94 -8.40
C PRO A 255 -11.12 -6.34 -9.47
N GLU A 256 -12.42 -6.60 -9.37
CA GLU A 256 -13.44 -5.99 -10.23
C GLU A 256 -14.42 -5.20 -9.35
N ILE A 257 -14.66 -3.94 -9.70
CA ILE A 257 -15.50 -3.03 -8.90
C ILE A 257 -16.74 -2.68 -9.70
N PHE A 258 -17.91 -3.03 -9.17
CA PHE A 258 -19.20 -2.52 -9.63
C PHE A 258 -19.59 -1.37 -8.72
N LEU A 259 -19.53 -0.14 -9.22
CA LEU A 259 -19.90 1.08 -8.49
C LEU A 259 -21.01 1.81 -9.26
N SER A 260 -22.15 2.05 -8.61
CA SER A 260 -23.29 2.70 -9.24
C SER A 260 -23.97 3.69 -8.30
N ILE A 261 -24.62 4.68 -8.88
CA ILE A 261 -25.40 5.68 -8.14
C ILE A 261 -26.76 5.89 -8.79
N SER A 262 -27.82 5.94 -7.97
CA SER A 262 -29.19 6.11 -8.45
C SER A 262 -30.03 7.00 -7.52
N PRO A 263 -30.69 8.05 -8.03
CA PRO A 263 -30.48 8.62 -9.36
C PRO A 263 -29.09 9.27 -9.49
N ASN A 264 -28.55 9.31 -10.70
CA ASN A 264 -27.27 9.99 -10.98
C ASN A 264 -27.42 11.50 -11.23
N THR A 265 -28.65 12.00 -11.24
CA THR A 265 -29.01 13.42 -11.37
C THR A 265 -30.06 13.79 -10.33
N ILE A 266 -29.79 14.83 -9.53
CA ILE A 266 -30.65 15.27 -8.42
C ILE A 266 -30.76 16.79 -8.34
N ASN A 267 -31.78 17.32 -7.67
CA ASN A 267 -31.76 18.70 -7.19
C ASN A 267 -30.83 18.87 -5.98
N PRO A 268 -30.38 20.10 -5.65
CA PRO A 268 -29.50 20.32 -4.50
C PRO A 268 -30.17 19.90 -3.20
N GLY A 269 -29.52 19.00 -2.45
CA GLY A 269 -30.08 18.51 -1.18
C GLY A 269 -31.08 17.36 -1.32
N GLU A 270 -31.29 16.81 -2.52
CA GLU A 270 -31.97 15.52 -2.66
C GLU A 270 -31.03 14.35 -2.36
N TYR A 271 -31.61 13.16 -2.19
CA TYR A 271 -30.88 11.95 -1.86
C TYR A 271 -30.58 11.11 -3.09
N ALA A 272 -29.40 10.48 -3.10
CA ALA A 272 -29.04 9.44 -4.05
C ALA A 272 -28.50 8.21 -3.31
N GLU A 273 -28.77 7.02 -3.82
CA GLU A 273 -28.22 5.77 -3.31
C GLU A 273 -26.96 5.39 -4.09
N LEU A 274 -25.83 5.37 -3.40
CA LEU A 274 -24.58 4.80 -3.88
C LEU A 274 -24.55 3.31 -3.54
N SER A 275 -24.31 2.45 -4.52
CA SER A 275 -24.21 0.98 -4.35
C SER A 275 -22.88 0.47 -4.89
N TRP A 276 -22.29 -0.51 -4.21
CA TRP A 276 -21.05 -1.14 -4.66
C TRP A 276 -21.02 -2.65 -4.44
N ASN A 277 -20.27 -3.34 -5.29
CA ASN A 277 -19.89 -4.74 -5.12
C ASN A 277 -18.49 -4.98 -5.72
N VAL A 278 -17.60 -5.61 -4.94
CA VAL A 278 -16.22 -5.87 -5.33
C VAL A 278 -15.96 -7.37 -5.40
N PHE A 279 -15.52 -7.84 -6.56
CA PHE A 279 -15.09 -9.22 -6.77
C PHE A 279 -13.57 -9.33 -6.75
N ARG A 280 -13.05 -10.45 -6.23
CA ARG A 280 -11.60 -10.74 -6.15
C ARG A 280 -10.78 -9.70 -5.35
N GLY A 281 -11.46 -8.81 -4.61
CA GLY A 281 -10.85 -7.85 -3.70
C GLY A 281 -10.83 -8.36 -2.27
N THR A 282 -9.79 -7.98 -1.53
CA THR A 282 -9.65 -8.16 -0.07
C THR A 282 -9.85 -6.86 0.68
N THR A 283 -9.66 -5.71 0.02
CA THR A 283 -9.81 -4.38 0.61
C THR A 283 -10.50 -3.47 -0.38
N PHE A 284 -11.45 -2.66 0.09
CA PHE A 284 -12.13 -1.65 -0.71
C PHE A 284 -12.11 -0.30 0.02
N ILE A 285 -11.70 0.73 -0.70
CA ILE A 285 -11.58 2.10 -0.21
C ILE A 285 -12.51 2.97 -1.06
N LEU A 286 -13.48 3.61 -0.41
CA LEU A 286 -14.43 4.53 -1.02
C LEU A 286 -14.20 5.92 -0.42
N GLN A 287 -13.88 6.91 -1.25
CA GLN A 287 -13.60 8.29 -0.79
C GLN A 287 -12.57 8.37 0.36
N GLY A 288 -11.58 7.47 0.36
CA GLY A 288 -10.53 7.41 1.39
C GLY A 288 -10.87 6.59 2.63
N GLU A 289 -12.08 6.03 2.73
CA GLU A 289 -12.53 5.19 3.85
C GLU A 289 -12.52 3.71 3.46
N THR A 290 -11.94 2.84 4.30
CA THR A 290 -12.05 1.39 4.12
C THR A 290 -13.41 0.88 4.56
N ILE A 291 -14.16 0.27 3.66
CA ILE A 291 -15.52 -0.20 3.90
C ILE A 291 -15.71 -1.64 3.40
N PRO A 292 -16.81 -2.34 3.75
CA PRO A 292 -17.08 -3.70 3.26
C PRO A 292 -17.09 -3.80 1.74
N LEU A 293 -16.75 -4.97 1.21
CA LEU A 293 -16.63 -5.23 -0.23
C LEU A 293 -17.95 -5.09 -1.01
N SER A 294 -19.08 -5.11 -0.33
CA SER A 294 -20.39 -4.82 -0.91
C SER A 294 -21.24 -4.00 0.06
N GLY A 295 -22.11 -3.16 -0.48
CA GLY A 295 -22.97 -2.34 0.36
C GLY A 295 -23.66 -1.22 -0.40
N LYS A 296 -24.40 -0.42 0.38
CA LYS A 296 -25.15 0.75 -0.08
C LYS A 296 -24.97 1.90 0.90
N ARG A 297 -24.99 3.14 0.40
CA ARG A 297 -24.90 4.37 1.19
C ARG A 297 -25.80 5.44 0.57
N ILE A 298 -26.73 5.97 1.36
CA ILE A 298 -27.51 7.14 0.97
C ILE A 298 -26.63 8.38 1.15
N ILE A 299 -26.55 9.21 0.12
CA ILE A 299 -25.81 10.49 0.13
C ILE A 299 -26.73 11.64 -0.26
N GLN A 300 -26.38 12.85 0.17
CA GLN A 300 -27.17 14.07 -0.10
C GLN A 300 -26.27 15.21 -0.64
N PRO A 301 -25.72 15.07 -1.86
CA PRO A 301 -24.79 16.06 -2.40
C PRO A 301 -25.49 17.39 -2.74
N ARG A 302 -24.75 18.49 -2.57
CA ARG A 302 -25.21 19.86 -2.92
C ARG A 302 -24.55 20.41 -4.17
N VAL A 303 -23.48 19.78 -4.62
CA VAL A 303 -22.74 20.13 -5.83
C VAL A 303 -22.44 18.85 -6.60
N SER A 304 -22.33 18.98 -7.93
CA SER A 304 -21.91 17.86 -8.79
C SER A 304 -20.51 17.40 -8.40
N GLY A 305 -20.24 16.11 -8.54
CA GLY A 305 -18.96 15.54 -8.17
C GLY A 305 -18.75 14.13 -8.71
N VAL A 306 -17.53 13.64 -8.52
CA VAL A 306 -17.12 12.28 -8.85
C VAL A 306 -16.80 11.56 -7.55
N ILE A 307 -17.23 10.31 -7.46
CA ILE A 307 -16.98 9.41 -6.34
C ILE A 307 -16.00 8.37 -6.83
N ASP A 308 -14.78 8.42 -6.31
CA ASP A 308 -13.71 7.48 -6.64
C ASP A 308 -13.64 6.35 -5.61
N ALA A 309 -13.30 5.17 -6.11
CA ALA A 309 -13.11 3.98 -5.31
C ALA A 309 -11.92 3.15 -5.80
N VAL A 310 -11.27 2.46 -4.87
CA VAL A 310 -10.10 1.62 -5.11
C VAL A 310 -10.29 0.28 -4.43
N ALA A 311 -10.00 -0.82 -5.11
CA ALA A 311 -9.96 -2.16 -4.54
C ALA A 311 -8.58 -2.78 -4.68
N TYR A 312 -8.16 -3.53 -3.67
CA TYR A 312 -6.93 -4.33 -3.66
C TYR A 312 -7.27 -5.80 -3.52
N GLY A 313 -6.49 -6.68 -4.12
CA GLY A 313 -6.58 -8.13 -3.98
C GLY A 313 -5.31 -8.84 -4.43
N PRO A 314 -5.29 -10.18 -4.42
CA PRO A 314 -4.11 -10.97 -4.80
C PRO A 314 -3.61 -10.71 -6.22
N GLY A 315 -4.49 -10.23 -7.11
CA GLY A 315 -4.14 -9.84 -8.49
C GLY A 315 -3.77 -8.36 -8.68
N GLY A 316 -3.55 -7.62 -7.59
CA GLY A 316 -3.17 -6.21 -7.64
C GLY A 316 -4.31 -5.26 -7.25
N MET A 317 -4.38 -4.11 -7.94
CA MET A 317 -5.28 -3.01 -7.64
C MET A 317 -6.19 -2.71 -8.85
N SER A 318 -7.44 -2.34 -8.57
CA SER A 318 -8.37 -1.76 -9.55
C SER A 318 -9.00 -0.48 -9.01
N GLN A 319 -9.44 0.39 -9.91
CA GLN A 319 -10.10 1.66 -9.58
C GLN A 319 -11.41 1.77 -10.37
N ALA A 320 -12.40 2.46 -9.78
CA ALA A 320 -13.66 2.78 -10.43
C ALA A 320 -14.19 4.12 -9.92
N SER A 321 -14.96 4.81 -10.76
CA SER A 321 -15.55 6.10 -10.42
C SER A 321 -17.00 6.17 -10.88
N THR A 322 -17.83 6.89 -10.14
CA THR A 322 -19.20 7.22 -10.56
C THR A 322 -19.50 8.70 -10.35
N GLY A 323 -20.26 9.30 -11.25
CA GLY A 323 -20.56 10.73 -11.21
C GLY A 323 -21.98 11.01 -10.70
N ILE A 324 -22.12 12.07 -9.91
CA ILE A 324 -23.42 12.65 -9.57
C ILE A 324 -23.53 14.07 -10.13
N ARG A 325 -24.63 14.32 -10.84
CA ARG A 325 -24.99 15.65 -11.33
C ARG A 325 -26.00 16.27 -10.38
N VAL A 326 -25.65 17.39 -9.78
CA VAL A 326 -26.61 18.24 -9.09
C VAL A 326 -27.08 19.30 -10.06
N ILE A 327 -28.37 19.32 -10.37
CA ILE A 327 -28.99 20.35 -11.20
C ILE A 327 -28.90 21.65 -10.40
N SER A 328 -28.01 22.55 -10.80
CA SER A 328 -28.10 23.94 -10.37
C SER A 328 -29.41 24.47 -10.93
N GLN A 329 -30.43 24.62 -10.07
CA GLN A 329 -31.56 25.44 -10.42
C GLN A 329 -30.99 26.85 -10.57
N THR A 330 -30.74 27.28 -11.81
CA THR A 330 -30.88 28.69 -12.14
C THR A 330 -32.31 28.97 -11.73
N ARG A 331 -32.50 29.59 -10.55
CA ARG A 331 -33.81 30.17 -10.27
C ARG A 331 -34.10 31.01 -11.50
N ASP A 332 -35.27 30.82 -12.09
CA ASP A 332 -35.75 31.65 -13.18
C ASP A 332 -36.08 33.04 -12.59
N CYS A 333 -35.05 33.72 -12.08
CA CYS A 333 -35.09 35.11 -11.74
C CYS A 333 -34.80 35.83 -13.04
N LYS A 334 -35.85 36.35 -13.65
CA LYS A 334 -35.73 37.41 -14.65
C LYS A 334 -34.63 38.37 -14.17
N PRO A 335 -33.59 38.65 -14.99
CA PRO A 335 -32.46 39.45 -14.54
C PRO A 335 -32.98 40.77 -13.99
N VAL A 336 -32.79 40.98 -12.69
CA VAL A 336 -33.13 42.24 -12.05
C VAL A 336 -32.13 43.25 -12.59
N SER A 337 -32.63 44.19 -13.38
CA SER A 337 -31.82 45.25 -13.98
C SER A 337 -32.27 46.62 -13.50
N ALA A 338 -31.31 47.53 -13.37
CA ALA A 338 -31.57 48.94 -13.11
C ALA A 338 -30.70 49.81 -14.00
N VAL A 339 -31.16 51.04 -14.24
CA VAL A 339 -30.47 52.03 -15.06
C VAL A 339 -30.27 53.30 -14.25
N ILE A 340 -29.03 53.78 -14.20
CA ILE A 340 -28.64 55.05 -13.59
C ILE A 340 -28.28 56.03 -14.71
N TYR A 341 -28.94 57.19 -14.75
CA TYR A 341 -28.64 58.24 -15.72
C TYR A 341 -27.66 59.27 -15.15
N PHE A 342 -26.88 59.89 -16.04
CA PHE A 342 -25.86 60.86 -15.70
C PHE A 342 -26.05 62.18 -16.45
N ASP A 343 -25.67 63.26 -15.78
CA ASP A 343 -25.58 64.57 -16.40
C ASP A 343 -24.48 64.60 -17.46
N PHE A 344 -24.54 65.63 -18.32
CA PHE A 344 -23.55 65.81 -19.37
C PHE A 344 -22.14 65.94 -18.80
N ASN A 345 -21.17 65.25 -19.40
CA ASN A 345 -19.78 65.25 -18.98
C ASN A 345 -19.55 64.91 -17.48
N SER A 346 -20.43 64.10 -16.88
CA SER A 346 -20.38 63.75 -15.46
C SER A 346 -20.43 62.24 -15.24
N ASP A 347 -19.72 61.77 -14.21
CA ASP A 347 -19.81 60.45 -13.59
C ASP A 347 -20.44 60.48 -12.19
N ALA A 348 -20.93 61.65 -11.76
CA ALA A 348 -21.58 61.78 -10.46
C ALA A 348 -22.94 61.07 -10.45
N VAL A 349 -23.11 60.11 -9.53
CA VAL A 349 -24.40 59.47 -9.27
C VAL A 349 -25.21 60.32 -8.31
N ARG A 350 -26.35 60.82 -8.78
CA ARG A 350 -27.29 61.64 -7.99
C ARG A 350 -27.86 60.85 -6.81
N GLU A 351 -28.03 61.50 -5.65
CA GLU A 351 -28.48 60.84 -4.41
C GLU A 351 -29.86 60.20 -4.52
N GLU A 352 -30.74 60.75 -5.37
CA GLU A 352 -32.07 60.19 -5.67
C GLU A 352 -32.01 58.72 -6.15
N ASN A 353 -30.89 58.31 -6.75
CA ASN A 353 -30.67 56.94 -7.22
C ASN A 353 -30.23 55.97 -6.11
N TYR A 354 -29.89 56.45 -4.91
CA TYR A 354 -29.37 55.57 -3.85
C TYR A 354 -30.44 54.60 -3.33
N ASN A 355 -31.71 55.00 -3.34
CA ASN A 355 -32.82 54.09 -2.99
C ASN A 355 -33.00 52.97 -4.01
N LEU A 356 -32.77 53.24 -5.30
CA LEU A 356 -32.80 52.23 -6.35
C LEU A 356 -31.66 51.21 -6.17
N LEU A 357 -30.44 51.70 -5.91
CA LEU A 357 -29.28 50.84 -5.62
C LEU A 357 -29.49 49.98 -4.37
N ARG A 358 -30.14 50.53 -3.33
CA ARG A 358 -30.50 49.76 -2.13
C ARG A 358 -31.48 48.63 -2.44
N LYS A 359 -32.52 48.88 -3.24
CA LYS A 359 -33.48 47.84 -3.65
C LYS A 359 -32.81 46.72 -4.45
N MET A 360 -31.79 47.03 -5.27
CA MET A 360 -31.02 46.01 -5.96
C MET A 360 -30.21 45.13 -5.01
N LEU A 361 -29.66 45.71 -3.93
CA LEU A 361 -28.97 44.94 -2.90
C LEU A 361 -29.92 43.98 -2.18
N ASP A 362 -31.13 44.43 -1.84
CA ASP A 362 -32.13 43.56 -1.21
C ASP A 362 -32.50 42.36 -2.11
N ALA A 363 -32.58 42.60 -3.43
CA ALA A 363 -32.76 41.52 -4.42
C ALA A 363 -31.55 40.57 -4.47
N LEU A 364 -30.32 41.10 -4.43
CA LEU A 364 -29.09 40.29 -4.42
C LEU A 364 -28.97 39.41 -3.17
N ASN A 365 -29.28 39.94 -1.98
CA ASN A 365 -29.25 39.18 -0.73
C ASN A 365 -30.25 38.00 -0.72
N SER A 366 -31.30 38.09 -1.53
CA SER A 366 -32.29 37.01 -1.70
C SER A 366 -31.83 35.92 -2.69
N ALA A 367 -30.76 36.18 -3.46
CA ALA A 367 -30.18 35.31 -4.48
C ALA A 367 -28.76 34.86 -4.10
N LEU A 368 -28.67 33.79 -3.31
CA LEU A 368 -27.39 33.21 -2.87
C LEU A 368 -26.54 32.78 -4.08
N GLY A 369 -25.32 33.32 -4.16
CA GLY A 369 -24.35 32.99 -5.21
C GLY A 369 -24.33 33.95 -6.40
N SER A 370 -25.16 34.99 -6.40
CA SER A 370 -25.22 35.95 -7.50
C SER A 370 -24.06 36.95 -7.53
N SER A 371 -23.77 37.46 -8.73
CA SER A 371 -22.79 38.53 -8.98
C SER A 371 -23.44 39.74 -9.64
N ILE A 372 -22.75 40.88 -9.68
CA ILE A 372 -23.22 42.11 -10.33
C ILE A 372 -22.33 42.43 -11.52
N ARG A 373 -22.93 42.72 -12.67
CA ARG A 373 -22.25 43.35 -13.81
C ARG A 373 -22.78 44.76 -14.03
N ILE A 374 -21.88 45.73 -14.15
CA ILE A 374 -22.20 47.15 -14.39
C ILE A 374 -21.58 47.58 -15.72
N LEU A 375 -22.43 48.04 -16.65
CA LEU A 375 -22.03 48.54 -17.96
C LEU A 375 -22.21 50.04 -18.01
N GLY A 376 -21.15 50.79 -18.30
CA GLY A 376 -21.21 52.23 -18.49
C GLY A 376 -21.33 52.62 -19.96
N TYR A 377 -22.08 53.69 -20.24
CA TYR A 377 -22.31 54.22 -21.59
C TYR A 377 -22.18 55.74 -21.63
N THR A 378 -21.96 56.28 -22.83
CA THR A 378 -21.98 57.72 -23.11
C THR A 378 -22.93 58.05 -24.26
N ASP A 379 -23.20 59.35 -24.45
CA ASP A 379 -23.68 59.86 -25.72
C ASP A 379 -22.50 59.98 -26.71
N SER A 380 -22.78 60.42 -27.94
CA SER A 380 -21.78 60.54 -29.01
C SER A 380 -20.98 61.85 -28.98
N VAL A 381 -21.08 62.65 -27.91
CA VAL A 381 -20.38 63.94 -27.86
C VAL A 381 -18.99 63.74 -27.26
N GLY A 382 -17.96 64.05 -28.03
CA GLY A 382 -16.56 63.90 -27.63
C GLY A 382 -15.82 62.83 -28.45
N SER A 383 -14.53 62.66 -28.20
CA SER A 383 -13.76 61.60 -28.88
C SER A 383 -14.09 60.22 -28.30
N GLU A 384 -14.00 59.18 -29.11
CA GLU A 384 -14.20 57.78 -28.68
C GLU A 384 -13.37 57.41 -27.44
N ASN A 385 -12.08 57.78 -27.40
CA ASN A 385 -11.21 57.49 -26.24
C ASN A 385 -11.69 58.20 -24.97
N PHE A 386 -12.17 59.44 -25.10
CA PHE A 386 -12.76 60.17 -23.98
C PHE A 386 -14.02 59.46 -23.47
N ASN A 387 -14.90 59.07 -24.38
CA ASN A 387 -16.17 58.42 -24.07
C ASN A 387 -16.00 57.01 -23.50
N SER A 388 -15.02 56.25 -24.00
CA SER A 388 -14.59 54.99 -23.40
C SER A 388 -14.17 55.18 -21.94
N ASN A 389 -13.28 56.13 -21.66
CA ASN A 389 -12.83 56.42 -20.29
C ASN A 389 -13.96 56.92 -19.38
N LEU A 390 -14.82 57.81 -19.86
CA LEU A 390 -15.96 58.33 -19.09
C LEU A 390 -16.97 57.23 -18.77
N SER A 391 -17.22 56.31 -19.70
CA SER A 391 -18.10 55.17 -19.48
C SER A 391 -17.60 54.26 -18.35
N ILE A 392 -16.29 53.99 -18.29
CA ILE A 392 -15.65 53.23 -17.20
C ILE A 392 -15.80 53.99 -15.86
N LYS A 393 -15.60 55.32 -15.85
CA LYS A 393 -15.76 56.14 -14.65
C LYS A 393 -17.19 56.06 -14.10
N ARG A 394 -18.21 56.19 -14.95
CA ARG A 394 -19.63 56.06 -14.57
C ARG A 394 -19.94 54.72 -13.91
N ALA A 395 -19.51 53.62 -14.52
CA ALA A 395 -19.74 52.30 -13.95
C ALA A 395 -18.99 52.11 -12.62
N ASN A 396 -17.76 52.63 -12.50
CA ASN A 396 -17.02 52.62 -11.24
C ASN A 396 -17.65 53.51 -10.16
N ALA A 397 -18.27 54.64 -10.50
CA ALA A 397 -18.99 55.48 -9.55
C ALA A 397 -20.14 54.71 -8.88
N VAL A 398 -20.92 53.95 -9.67
CA VAL A 398 -21.95 53.05 -9.16
C VAL A 398 -21.35 51.95 -8.28
N LYS A 399 -20.30 51.26 -8.75
CA LYS A 399 -19.57 50.24 -7.98
C LYS A 399 -19.10 50.79 -6.63
N ASN A 400 -18.52 51.99 -6.62
CA ASN A 400 -18.00 52.62 -5.40
C ASN A 400 -19.10 52.88 -4.37
N ILE A 401 -20.30 53.25 -4.80
CA ILE A 401 -21.45 53.40 -3.89
C ILE A 401 -21.86 52.04 -3.32
N LEU A 402 -21.98 51.01 -4.16
CA LEU A 402 -22.31 49.65 -3.72
C LEU A 402 -21.31 49.11 -2.70
N VAL A 403 -20.01 49.26 -2.96
CA VAL A 403 -18.95 48.79 -2.06
C VAL A 403 -18.87 49.65 -0.79
N ARG A 404 -18.70 50.97 -0.92
CA ARG A 404 -18.36 51.84 0.22
C ARG A 404 -19.56 52.16 1.10
N ARG A 405 -20.73 52.41 0.51
CA ARG A 405 -21.93 52.80 1.27
C ARG A 405 -22.73 51.57 1.72
N PHE A 406 -22.81 50.54 0.89
CA PHE A 406 -23.64 49.37 1.16
C PHE A 406 -22.87 48.10 1.54
N GLY A 407 -21.53 48.13 1.51
CA GLY A 407 -20.71 47.05 2.04
C GLY A 407 -20.61 45.81 1.15
N LEU A 408 -20.95 45.91 -0.14
CA LEU A 408 -20.81 44.75 -1.04
C LEU A 408 -19.33 44.38 -1.21
N PRO A 409 -18.97 43.09 -1.14
CA PRO A 409 -17.63 42.63 -1.47
C PRO A 409 -17.29 42.98 -2.92
N GLU A 410 -16.18 43.68 -3.13
CA GLU A 410 -15.75 44.15 -4.45
C GLU A 410 -15.66 43.02 -5.49
N LYS A 411 -15.25 41.83 -5.05
CA LYS A 411 -15.11 40.62 -5.88
C LYS A 411 -16.41 40.15 -6.55
N LEU A 412 -17.56 40.58 -6.06
CA LEU A 412 -18.86 40.25 -6.65
C LEU A 412 -19.26 41.21 -7.77
N ILE A 413 -18.49 42.27 -8.04
CA ILE A 413 -18.88 43.34 -8.98
C ILE A 413 -17.88 43.42 -10.12
N ARG A 414 -18.36 43.21 -11.36
CA ARG A 414 -17.63 43.46 -12.60
C ARG A 414 -18.08 44.78 -13.23
N VAL A 415 -17.13 45.55 -13.76
CA VAL A 415 -17.36 46.83 -14.43
C VAL A 415 -16.82 46.76 -15.84
N GLU A 416 -17.62 47.24 -16.81
CA GLU A 416 -17.23 47.39 -18.21
C GLU A 416 -17.67 48.77 -18.72
N GLY A 417 -16.82 49.42 -19.52
CA GLY A 417 -17.16 50.68 -20.20
C GLY A 417 -17.35 50.44 -21.68
N LEU A 418 -18.50 50.85 -22.22
CA LEU A 418 -18.90 50.59 -23.61
C LEU A 418 -18.88 51.84 -24.48
N GLY A 419 -18.49 53.00 -23.94
CA GLY A 419 -18.47 54.28 -24.64
C GLY A 419 -19.81 54.61 -25.29
N GLU A 420 -19.76 55.18 -26.50
CA GLU A 420 -20.92 55.61 -27.29
C GLU A 420 -21.47 54.53 -28.23
N ASN A 421 -20.83 53.36 -28.28
CA ASN A 421 -21.00 52.35 -29.33
C ASN A 421 -22.34 51.58 -29.28
N LYS A 422 -23.14 51.78 -28.21
CA LYS A 422 -24.42 51.09 -27.99
C LYS A 422 -25.51 52.06 -27.49
N PRO A 423 -25.96 53.00 -28.36
CA PRO A 423 -27.02 53.92 -28.00
C PRO A 423 -28.36 53.16 -27.85
N VAL A 424 -29.15 53.55 -26.83
CA VAL A 424 -30.55 53.10 -26.69
C VAL A 424 -31.52 53.97 -27.46
N GLU A 425 -31.12 55.22 -27.73
CA GLU A 425 -31.86 56.18 -28.53
C GLU A 425 -30.90 56.89 -29.49
N PRO A 426 -31.35 57.32 -30.67
CA PRO A 426 -30.50 58.08 -31.58
C PRO A 426 -29.91 59.32 -30.91
N ASN A 427 -28.60 59.54 -31.00
CA ASN A 427 -27.98 60.79 -30.51
C ASN A 427 -28.36 62.00 -31.36
N GLU A 428 -28.79 61.76 -32.60
CA GLU A 428 -29.25 62.74 -33.59
C GLU A 428 -30.47 62.18 -34.35
N ILE A 429 -31.35 63.06 -34.82
CA ILE A 429 -32.49 62.73 -35.69
C ILE A 429 -32.37 63.59 -36.93
N ASN A 430 -32.31 62.97 -38.12
CA ASN A 430 -32.14 63.67 -39.41
C ASN A 430 -30.91 64.60 -39.47
N GLY A 431 -29.82 64.25 -38.76
CA GLY A 431 -28.60 65.06 -38.67
C GLY A 431 -28.70 66.27 -37.74
N GLU A 432 -29.83 66.42 -37.02
CA GLU A 432 -29.99 67.41 -35.96
C GLU A 432 -29.81 66.78 -34.58
N ASP A 433 -29.28 67.58 -33.66
CA ASP A 433 -29.02 67.19 -32.27
C ASP A 433 -30.29 66.63 -31.59
N ASN A 434 -30.20 65.47 -30.94
CA ASN A 434 -31.30 64.89 -30.14
C ASN A 434 -30.95 64.87 -28.63
N PRO A 435 -31.18 65.98 -27.90
CA PRO A 435 -30.86 66.09 -26.46
C PRO A 435 -31.49 64.99 -25.60
N LYS A 436 -32.72 64.58 -25.94
CA LYS A 436 -33.44 63.54 -25.22
C LYS A 436 -32.76 62.19 -25.39
N GLY A 437 -32.44 61.81 -26.63
CA GLY A 437 -31.73 60.56 -26.91
C GLY A 437 -30.35 60.50 -26.24
N ARG A 438 -29.58 61.59 -26.33
CA ARG A 438 -28.29 61.69 -25.62
C ARG A 438 -28.43 61.51 -24.12
N SER A 439 -29.46 62.12 -23.51
CA SER A 439 -29.69 61.97 -22.07
C SER A 439 -29.95 60.53 -21.63
N LEU A 440 -30.64 59.75 -22.47
CA LEU A 440 -30.88 58.33 -22.23
C LEU A 440 -29.62 57.50 -22.49
N ASN A 441 -28.75 57.91 -23.41
CA ASN A 441 -27.48 57.23 -23.67
C ASN A 441 -26.44 57.42 -22.56
N ARG A 442 -26.46 58.56 -21.85
CA ARG A 442 -25.62 58.81 -20.67
C ARG A 442 -26.10 58.01 -19.46
N ARG A 443 -25.80 56.71 -19.44
CA ARG A 443 -26.32 55.77 -18.43
C ARG A 443 -25.29 54.75 -17.95
N ALA A 444 -25.61 54.09 -16.85
CA ALA A 444 -25.02 52.82 -16.45
C ALA A 444 -26.14 51.79 -16.23
N GLU A 445 -25.97 50.61 -16.81
CA GLU A 445 -26.89 49.48 -16.65
C GLU A 445 -26.29 48.49 -15.66
N ILE A 446 -27.11 48.00 -14.74
CA ILE A 446 -26.70 47.11 -13.66
C ILE A 446 -27.48 45.82 -13.81
N TYR A 447 -26.79 44.68 -13.79
CA TYR A 447 -27.37 43.34 -13.92
C TYR A 447 -26.98 42.49 -12.71
N ILE A 448 -27.94 41.73 -12.17
CA ILE A 448 -27.69 40.65 -11.22
C ILE A 448 -27.61 39.34 -12.01
N GLU A 449 -26.52 38.59 -11.85
CA GLU A 449 -26.21 37.34 -12.56
C GLU A 449 -26.17 36.13 -11.63
#